data_AF-A0A1V3WUS9-F1
#
_entry.id   AF-A0A1V3WUS9-F1
#
_cell.length_a   1.000
_cell.length_b   1.000
_cell.length_c   1.000
_cell.angle_alpha   90.00
_cell.angle_beta   90.00
_cell.angle_gamma   90.00
#
_symmetry.space_group_name_H-M   'P 1'
#
loop_
_entity.id
_entity.type
_entity.pdbx_description
1 polymer ?
#
loop_
_entity_poly.entity_id
_entity_poly.type
_entity_poly.pdbx_seq_one_letter_code
_entity_poly.pdbx_strand_id
1 'polypeptide(L)'
;MMAADGLETLRAFDAIYFGAVGWPSVPDHISLWGLRLNITQNFDQWANVRPVKFLPGVVSPLRNADDHELDWVVVRENSEGEYAGLGGRNLSGRGPATRWPCKPPCSPTRAASASSGSRSIWPAPGA
;
A
#
# COMPACT_ATOMS: atom_id res chain seq x y z
N MET A 1 -17.35 3.06 -1.91
CA MET A 1 -17.25 3.09 -0.44
C MET A 1 -18.36 2.24 0.13
N MET A 2 -18.23 1.77 1.36
CA MET A 2 -19.28 0.99 2.03
C MET A 2 -20.54 1.83 2.28
N ALA A 3 -21.71 1.20 2.25
CA ALA A 3 -22.96 1.83 2.68
C ALA A 3 -22.94 2.11 4.20
N ALA A 4 -23.77 3.05 4.66
CA ALA A 4 -23.79 3.47 6.06
C ALA A 4 -24.17 2.33 7.04
N ASP A 5 -25.04 1.43 6.61
CA ASP A 5 -25.52 0.24 7.32
C ASP A 5 -24.72 -1.03 6.96
N GLY A 6 -23.60 -0.88 6.24
CA GLY A 6 -22.81 -2.01 5.75
C GLY A 6 -22.25 -2.89 6.88
N LEU A 7 -21.76 -2.30 7.98
CA LEU A 7 -21.27 -3.08 9.12
C LEU A 7 -22.38 -3.86 9.82
N GLU A 8 -23.56 -3.25 10.01
CA GLU A 8 -24.68 -3.92 10.66
C GLU A 8 -25.20 -5.08 9.80
N THR A 9 -25.21 -4.91 8.47
CA THR A 9 -25.54 -5.97 7.53
C THR A 9 -24.54 -7.13 7.64
N LEU A 10 -23.24 -6.84 7.68
CA LEU A 10 -22.19 -7.87 7.74
C LEU A 10 -22.14 -8.59 9.09
N ARG A 11 -22.53 -7.94 10.19
CA ARG A 11 -22.52 -8.52 11.55
C ARG A 11 -23.43 -9.74 11.70
N ALA A 12 -24.45 -9.87 10.84
CA ALA A 12 -25.37 -11.01 10.86
C ALA A 12 -24.76 -12.32 10.30
N PHE A 13 -23.58 -12.27 9.68
CA PHE A 13 -22.91 -13.42 9.06
C PHE A 13 -21.76 -13.93 9.92
N ASP A 14 -21.51 -15.24 9.87
CA ASP A 14 -20.42 -15.88 10.63
C ASP A 14 -19.02 -15.55 10.06
N ALA A 15 -18.92 -15.30 8.76
CA ALA A 15 -17.66 -15.04 8.08
C ALA A 15 -17.85 -14.18 6.83
N ILE A 16 -16.79 -13.47 6.44
CA ILE A 16 -16.76 -12.63 5.24
C ILE A 16 -15.76 -13.22 4.25
N TYR A 17 -16.25 -13.69 3.11
CA TYR A 17 -15.39 -14.06 1.98
C TYR A 17 -15.17 -12.84 1.09
N PHE A 18 -13.99 -12.22 1.23
CA PHE A 18 -13.66 -10.96 0.57
C PHE A 18 -12.68 -11.18 -0.58
N GLY A 19 -13.00 -10.65 -1.77
CA GLY A 19 -12.12 -10.67 -2.94
C GLY A 19 -11.09 -9.53 -2.90
N ALA A 20 -11.20 -8.59 -3.82
CA ALA A 20 -10.36 -7.40 -3.88
C ALA A 20 -11.21 -6.13 -4.05
N VAL A 21 -10.69 -4.99 -3.57
CA VAL A 21 -11.30 -3.68 -3.78
C VAL A 21 -10.27 -2.72 -4.37
N GLY A 22 -10.67 -2.03 -5.43
CA GLY A 22 -9.84 -1.04 -6.12
C GLY A 22 -10.43 -0.74 -7.49
N TRP A 23 -10.32 0.52 -7.94
CA TRP A 23 -10.76 0.91 -9.27
C TRP A 23 -9.94 2.11 -9.76
N PRO A 24 -9.49 2.16 -11.03
CA PRO A 24 -8.56 3.19 -11.50
C PRO A 24 -9.04 4.63 -11.33
N SER A 25 -10.35 4.87 -11.33
CA SER A 25 -10.92 6.21 -11.15
C SER A 25 -11.21 6.57 -9.68
N VAL A 26 -10.92 5.68 -8.73
CA VAL A 26 -11.13 5.89 -7.30
C VAL A 26 -9.76 5.89 -6.60
N PRO A 27 -9.38 6.97 -5.92
CA PRO A 27 -8.12 7.00 -5.17
C PRO A 27 -8.00 5.84 -4.18
N ASP A 28 -6.84 5.18 -4.16
CA ASP A 28 -6.61 3.95 -3.38
C ASP A 28 -6.85 4.13 -1.88
N HIS A 29 -6.55 5.31 -1.33
CA HIS A 29 -6.80 5.58 0.10
C HIS A 29 -8.31 5.58 0.40
N ILE A 30 -9.17 6.00 -0.53
CA ILE A 30 -10.62 6.02 -0.32
C ILE A 30 -11.17 4.60 -0.31
N SER A 31 -10.74 3.76 -1.24
CA SER A 31 -11.18 2.36 -1.32
C SER A 31 -10.67 1.53 -0.13
N LEU A 32 -9.41 1.76 0.28
CA LEU A 32 -8.80 1.06 1.41
C LEU A 32 -9.45 1.45 2.75
N TRP A 33 -9.53 2.74 3.05
CA TRP A 33 -10.05 3.24 4.33
C TRP A 33 -11.58 3.14 4.42
N GLY A 34 -12.28 3.42 3.32
CA GLY A 34 -13.74 3.45 3.29
C GLY A 34 -14.43 2.09 3.14
N LEU A 35 -13.68 0.98 3.09
CA LEU A 35 -14.23 -0.37 3.03
C LEU A 35 -13.38 -1.36 3.82
N ARG A 36 -12.16 -1.68 3.33
CA ARG A 36 -11.36 -2.78 3.88
C ARG A 36 -10.94 -2.53 5.31
N LEU A 37 -10.32 -1.38 5.60
CA LEU A 37 -9.89 -1.05 6.96
C LEU A 37 -11.08 -0.83 7.89
N ASN A 38 -12.16 -0.24 7.36
CA ASN A 38 -13.40 -0.05 8.12
C ASN A 38 -13.97 -1.38 8.63
N ILE A 39 -13.97 -2.44 7.82
CA ILE A 39 -14.37 -3.78 8.25
C ILE A 39 -13.40 -4.32 9.31
N THR A 40 -12.10 -4.33 9.01
CA THR A 40 -11.13 -5.01 9.87
C THR A 40 -10.97 -4.35 11.24
N GLN A 41 -11.04 -3.03 11.31
CA GLN A 41 -10.90 -2.29 12.57
C GLN A 41 -12.17 -2.37 13.42
N ASN A 42 -13.37 -2.27 12.82
CA ASN A 42 -14.62 -2.30 13.60
C ASN A 42 -15.07 -3.71 14.02
N PHE A 43 -14.62 -4.76 13.35
CA PHE A 43 -14.86 -6.15 13.74
C PHE A 43 -13.70 -6.78 14.53
N ASP A 44 -12.76 -5.97 15.00
CA ASP A 44 -11.63 -6.44 15.81
C ASP A 44 -10.84 -7.59 15.15
N GLN A 45 -10.65 -7.49 13.82
CA GLN A 45 -9.86 -8.45 13.05
C GLN A 45 -8.38 -8.07 13.13
N TRP A 46 -7.86 -8.08 14.35
CA TRP A 46 -6.50 -7.66 14.70
C TRP A 46 -5.43 -8.60 14.15
N ALA A 47 -5.72 -9.89 13.97
CA ALA A 47 -4.80 -10.88 13.43
C ALA A 47 -4.96 -11.05 11.92
N ASN A 48 -4.01 -10.54 11.13
CA ASN A 48 -3.91 -10.87 9.71
C ASN A 48 -2.92 -12.02 9.49
N VAL A 49 -3.45 -13.23 9.33
CA VAL A 49 -2.67 -14.45 9.14
C VAL A 49 -2.36 -14.63 7.64
N ARG A 50 -1.07 -14.72 7.30
CA ARG A 50 -0.58 -14.86 5.91
C ARG A 50 0.41 -16.02 5.81
N PRO A 51 -0.04 -17.23 5.45
CA PRO A 51 0.83 -18.35 5.15
C PRO A 51 1.70 -18.06 3.92
N VAL A 52 2.99 -18.39 4.00
CA VAL A 52 3.98 -18.25 2.94
C VAL A 52 4.61 -19.61 2.72
N LYS A 53 4.30 -20.21 1.57
CA LYS A 53 4.73 -21.56 1.24
C LYS A 53 5.25 -21.67 -0.19
N PHE A 54 6.33 -22.42 -0.38
CA PHE A 54 6.71 -22.88 -1.72
C PHE A 54 5.84 -24.05 -2.12
N LEU A 55 5.14 -23.89 -3.24
CA LEU A 55 4.24 -24.89 -3.78
C LEU A 55 4.98 -25.74 -4.83
N PRO A 56 4.75 -27.06 -4.86
CA PRO A 56 5.36 -27.94 -5.86
C PRO A 56 5.06 -27.45 -7.29
N GLY A 57 6.10 -27.37 -8.12
CA GLY A 57 5.98 -26.96 -9.52
C GLY A 57 5.90 -25.45 -9.77
N VAL A 58 5.95 -24.62 -8.72
CA VAL A 58 6.04 -23.16 -8.86
C VAL A 58 7.50 -22.74 -8.79
N VAL A 59 8.02 -22.17 -9.87
CA VAL A 59 9.40 -21.66 -9.93
C VAL A 59 9.55 -20.46 -9.00
N SER A 60 10.56 -20.52 -8.13
CA SER A 60 10.81 -19.45 -7.18
C SER A 60 11.54 -18.28 -7.84
N PRO A 61 11.16 -17.01 -7.54
CA PRO A 61 11.95 -15.86 -7.97
C PRO A 61 13.29 -15.75 -7.22
N LEU A 62 13.47 -16.50 -6.12
CA LEU A 62 14.71 -16.52 -5.36
C LEU A 62 15.71 -17.47 -6.01
N ARG A 63 16.96 -17.01 -6.14
CA ARG A 63 18.04 -17.82 -6.71
C ARG A 63 18.27 -19.08 -5.87
N ASN A 64 18.32 -20.24 -6.54
CA ASN A 64 18.58 -21.54 -5.94
C ASN A 64 17.60 -21.89 -4.82
N ALA A 65 16.33 -21.52 -4.96
CA ALA A 65 15.30 -21.81 -3.95
C ALA A 65 14.34 -22.93 -4.37
N ASP A 66 14.42 -23.42 -5.61
CA ASP A 66 13.48 -24.40 -6.17
C ASP A 66 13.53 -25.76 -5.46
N ASP A 67 14.71 -26.13 -4.95
CA ASP A 67 14.93 -27.39 -4.22
C ASP A 67 14.80 -27.25 -2.69
N HIS A 68 14.34 -26.09 -2.21
CA HIS A 68 14.21 -25.80 -0.79
C HIS A 68 12.74 -25.75 -0.37
N GLU A 69 12.47 -26.15 0.88
CA GLU A 69 11.16 -25.97 1.49
C GLU A 69 11.10 -24.64 2.24
N LEU A 70 10.03 -23.88 2.01
CA LEU A 70 9.65 -22.70 2.81
C LEU A 70 8.21 -22.88 3.25
N ASP A 71 7.97 -22.81 4.56
CA ASP A 71 6.62 -22.94 5.13
C ASP A 71 6.51 -22.14 6.43
N TRP A 72 6.29 -20.83 6.29
CA TRP A 72 6.19 -19.90 7.42
C TRP A 72 4.82 -19.23 7.45
N VAL A 73 4.41 -18.80 8.63
CA VAL A 73 3.19 -18.01 8.81
C VAL A 73 3.54 -16.64 9.32
N VAL A 74 3.17 -15.60 8.57
CA VAL A 74 3.26 -14.22 9.03
C VAL A 74 1.96 -13.87 9.73
N VAL A 75 2.04 -13.57 11.03
CA VAL A 75 0.93 -13.00 11.79
C VAL A 75 1.17 -11.50 11.90
N ARG A 76 0.41 -10.73 11.12
CA ARG A 76 0.51 -9.28 11.07
C ARG A 76 -0.57 -8.65 11.96
N GLU A 77 -0.15 -7.72 12.81
CA GLU A 77 -1.03 -6.78 13.51
C GLU A 77 -1.80 -5.92 12.47
N ASN A 78 -3.13 -5.84 12.61
CA ASN A 78 -4.02 -5.31 11.57
C ASN A 78 -5.05 -4.27 12.07
N SER A 79 -5.04 -3.97 13.36
CA SER A 79 -5.90 -3.00 14.04
C SER A 79 -5.22 -1.64 14.27
N GLU A 80 -3.90 -1.58 14.48
CA GLU A 80 -3.16 -0.39 14.88
C GLU A 80 -1.92 -0.10 13.99
N GLY A 81 -0.89 0.52 14.57
CA GLY A 81 0.37 0.84 13.91
C GLY A 81 0.31 2.08 13.00
N GLU A 82 1.10 2.05 11.93
CA GLU A 82 1.26 3.17 11.00
C GLU A 82 -0.03 3.48 10.23
N TYR A 83 -0.95 2.49 10.15
CA TYR A 83 -2.28 2.64 9.57
C TYR A 83 -3.34 3.03 10.61
N ALA A 84 -2.97 3.77 11.66
CA ALA A 84 -3.92 4.33 12.62
C ALA A 84 -4.71 5.55 12.09
N GLY A 85 -4.26 6.17 10.99
CA GLY A 85 -4.97 7.29 10.36
C GLY A 85 -4.81 8.61 11.11
N LEU A 86 -3.91 8.64 12.09
CA LEU A 86 -3.59 9.80 12.90
C LEU A 86 -2.35 10.51 12.34
N GLY A 87 -2.48 11.82 12.10
CA GLY A 87 -1.42 12.65 11.54
C GLY A 87 -1.97 13.79 10.69
N GLY A 88 -1.09 14.48 9.96
CA GLY A 88 -1.50 15.58 9.09
C GLY A 88 -0.32 16.28 8.43
N ARG A 89 -0.63 17.26 7.58
CA ARG A 89 0.38 18.07 6.89
C ARG A 89 0.21 19.53 7.30
N ASN A 90 1.21 20.09 7.97
CA ASN A 90 1.22 21.52 8.32
C ASN A 90 1.82 22.34 7.17
N LEU A 91 1.42 23.62 7.06
CA LEU A 91 1.89 24.59 6.06
C LEU A 91 1.64 24.19 4.59
N SER A 92 0.67 23.32 4.32
CA SER A 92 0.30 22.88 2.96
C SER A 92 -0.14 24.02 2.02
N GLY A 93 -0.53 25.18 2.57
CA GLY A 93 -0.83 26.39 1.81
C GLY A 93 0.40 27.19 1.36
N ARG A 94 1.60 26.91 1.88
CA ARG A 94 2.84 27.41 1.30
C ARG A 94 3.14 26.49 0.11
N GLY A 95 2.92 26.97 -1.10
CA GLY A 95 3.14 26.20 -2.34
C GLY A 95 4.51 25.49 -2.39
N PRO A 96 4.75 24.61 -3.36
CA PRO A 96 5.98 23.81 -3.42
C PRO A 96 7.18 24.73 -3.24
N ALA A 97 7.99 24.45 -2.20
CA ALA A 97 9.06 25.32 -1.70
C ALA A 97 9.66 26.11 -2.86
N THR A 98 9.33 27.40 -2.91
CA THR A 98 9.82 28.31 -3.96
C THR A 98 11.31 28.13 -3.98
N ARG A 99 11.80 27.55 -5.09
CA ARG A 99 13.21 27.40 -5.40
C ARG A 99 13.80 28.78 -5.19
N TRP A 100 14.56 28.95 -4.11
CA TRP A 100 15.17 30.24 -3.80
C TRP A 100 15.91 30.68 -5.06
N PRO A 101 15.60 31.85 -5.65
CA PRO A 101 16.34 32.31 -6.81
C PRO A 101 17.78 32.48 -6.33
N CYS A 102 18.64 31.54 -6.73
CA CYS A 102 20.06 31.67 -6.56
C CYS A 102 20.43 32.97 -7.29
N LYS A 103 20.77 34.02 -6.54
CA LYS A 103 21.26 35.25 -7.15
C LYS A 103 22.51 34.89 -7.95
N PRO A 104 22.60 35.24 -9.25
CA PRO A 104 23.83 35.06 -9.99
C PRO A 104 24.99 35.80 -9.31
N PRO A 105 26.23 35.29 -9.41
CA PRO A 105 26.71 34.39 -10.46
C PRO A 105 26.94 32.97 -9.92
N CYS A 106 25.95 32.09 -10.05
CA CYS A 106 26.20 30.64 -10.00
C CYS A 106 26.04 30.10 -11.42
N SER A 107 27.13 29.56 -11.97
CA SER A 107 27.15 28.90 -13.28
C SER A 107 26.24 27.67 -13.29
N PRO A 108 25.61 27.34 -14.44
CA PRO A 108 24.71 26.21 -14.54
C PRO A 108 25.50 24.90 -14.67
N THR A 109 26.05 24.42 -13.56
CA THR A 109 26.60 23.06 -13.49
C THR A 109 25.58 22.15 -12.83
N ARG A 110 24.82 21.42 -13.68
CA ARG A 110 24.04 20.21 -13.38
C ARG A 110 23.53 20.07 -11.93
N ALA A 111 22.39 20.70 -11.63
CA ALA A 111 21.51 20.19 -10.58
C ALA A 111 20.90 18.87 -11.09
N ALA A 112 21.41 17.75 -10.60
CA ALA A 112 20.80 16.44 -10.78
C ALA A 112 19.34 16.52 -10.31
N SER A 113 18.43 16.18 -11.21
CA SER A 113 17.02 15.97 -10.93
C SER A 113 16.87 14.81 -9.95
N ALA A 114 16.82 15.10 -8.65
CA ALA A 114 16.19 14.23 -7.68
C ALA A 114 14.66 14.36 -7.85
N SER A 115 14.16 13.93 -9.00
CA SER A 115 12.79 13.44 -9.08
C SER A 115 12.78 12.12 -8.32
N SER A 116 12.14 12.07 -7.16
CA SER A 116 11.64 10.81 -6.59
C SER A 116 10.50 10.30 -7.48
N GLY A 117 10.83 10.04 -8.74
CA GLY A 117 10.05 9.17 -9.60
C GLY A 117 10.44 7.76 -9.22
N SER A 118 9.47 6.98 -8.77
CA SER A 118 9.55 5.53 -8.77
C SER A 118 10.08 5.07 -10.13
N ARG A 119 11.35 4.68 -10.19
CA ARG A 119 11.85 3.89 -11.31
C ARG A 119 11.14 2.55 -11.19
N SER A 120 10.13 2.35 -12.03
CA SER A 120 9.65 1.03 -12.38
C SER A 120 10.86 0.18 -12.78
N ILE A 121 11.10 -0.90 -12.04
CA ILE A 121 12.23 -1.83 -12.22
C ILE A 121 12.00 -2.76 -13.43
N TRP A 122 10.86 -2.65 -14.12
CA TRP A 122 10.50 -3.52 -15.23
C TRP A 122 10.66 -2.80 -16.58
N PRO A 123 11.39 -3.37 -17.55
CA PRO A 123 11.33 -2.89 -18.93
C PRO A 123 9.95 -3.20 -19.51
N ALA A 124 9.32 -2.21 -20.14
CA ALA A 124 8.16 -2.44 -20.99
C ALA A 124 8.59 -3.31 -22.20
N PRO A 125 7.84 -4.35 -22.58
CA PRO A 125 8.09 -5.08 -23.82
C PRO A 125 7.75 -4.17 -25.01
N GLY A 126 8.68 -4.03 -25.95
CA GLY A 126 8.44 -3.32 -27.20
C GLY A 126 7.82 -4.23 -28.25
N ALA A 127 6.61 -3.90 -28.70
CA ALA A 127 6.07 -3.98 -30.05
C ALA A 127 4.66 -3.37 -30.05
#